data_AF-A0A9W8A8C5-F1
#
_entry.id   AF-A0A9W8A8C5-F1
#
_cell.length_a   1.000
_cell.length_b   1.000
_cell.length_c   1.000
_cell.angle_alpha   90.00
_cell.angle_beta   90.00
_cell.angle_gamma   90.00
#
_symmetry.space_group_name_H-M   'P 1'
#
loop_
_entity.id
_entity.type
_entity.pdbx_description
1 polymer ?
#
loop_
_entity_poly.entity_id
_entity_poly.type
_entity_poly.pdbx_seq_one_letter_code
_entity_poly.pdbx_strand_id
1 'polypeptide(L)'
;MSVRIKIPTVTLEDKWSSTPLRRNRFTAKHLRLAVIFAFVISLIINIYYFTRPQIQETPRPYIQPKGANARNRPSPDSIASREHDFDHGSLTNLVVVPGHAIYLGNQGRPMDNAEWSLKSFQKHDIKSIMAHIKRGIQVANDDKKSLLIFSG
;
A
#
# COMPACT_ATOMS: atom_id res chain seq x y z
N MET A 1 -46.39 83.54 8.78
CA MET A 1 -46.28 83.34 7.32
C MET A 1 -44.99 84.02 6.86
N SER A 2 -44.31 83.43 5.86
CA SER A 2 -42.97 83.73 5.35
C SER A 2 -41.80 83.04 6.07
N VAL A 3 -41.45 81.86 5.54
CA VAL A 3 -40.18 81.17 5.74
C VAL A 3 -39.34 81.45 4.48
N ARG A 4 -38.16 82.05 4.63
CA ARG A 4 -37.13 82.10 3.58
C ARG A 4 -35.94 81.29 4.04
N ILE A 5 -35.66 80.18 3.37
CA ILE A 5 -34.38 79.47 3.50
C ILE A 5 -33.72 79.46 2.14
N LYS A 6 -32.52 80.03 2.09
CA LYS A 6 -31.68 80.18 0.90
C LYS A 6 -31.17 78.81 0.46
N ILE A 7 -31.39 78.48 -0.80
CA ILE A 7 -30.84 77.28 -1.43
C ILE A 7 -29.44 77.63 -1.94
N PRO A 8 -28.37 76.93 -1.52
CA PRO A 8 -27.04 77.12 -2.08
C PRO A 8 -26.97 76.53 -3.49
N THR A 9 -26.63 77.36 -4.47
CA THR A 9 -26.33 76.93 -5.85
C THR A 9 -24.96 76.28 -5.87
N VAL A 10 -24.91 74.99 -6.21
CA VAL A 10 -23.67 74.21 -6.36
C VAL A 10 -22.94 74.71 -7.61
N THR A 11 -21.73 75.26 -7.44
CA THR A 11 -20.86 75.70 -8.53
C THR A 11 -20.27 74.50 -9.26
N LEU A 12 -20.46 74.45 -10.58
CA LEU A 12 -20.04 73.41 -11.54
C LEU A 12 -18.51 73.35 -11.74
N GLU A 13 -17.71 73.15 -10.70
CA GLU A 13 -16.24 73.01 -10.83
C GLU A 13 -15.65 71.72 -10.23
N ASP A 14 -16.45 70.69 -9.98
CA ASP A 14 -15.90 69.37 -9.62
C ASP A 14 -15.37 68.63 -10.87
N LYS A 15 -14.10 68.89 -11.16
CA LYS A 15 -13.32 68.23 -12.21
C LYS A 15 -12.99 66.79 -11.80
N TRP A 16 -13.85 65.85 -12.18
CA TRP A 16 -13.63 64.41 -12.00
C TRP A 16 -12.35 63.94 -12.72
N SER A 17 -11.31 63.58 -11.96
CA SER A 17 -10.13 62.88 -12.52
C SER A 17 -10.38 61.37 -12.47
N SER A 18 -10.43 60.73 -13.63
CA SER A 18 -10.47 59.27 -13.73
C SER A 18 -9.05 58.73 -13.66
N THR A 19 -8.59 58.36 -12.46
CA THR A 19 -7.41 57.49 -12.35
C THR A 19 -7.85 56.07 -12.67
N PRO A 20 -7.46 55.47 -13.82
CA PRO A 20 -7.80 54.08 -14.07
C PRO A 20 -7.05 53.20 -13.07
N LEU A 21 -7.80 52.43 -12.28
CA LEU A 21 -7.24 51.39 -11.42
C LEU A 21 -6.42 50.43 -12.30
N ARG A 22 -5.11 50.34 -12.00
CA ARG A 22 -4.16 49.43 -12.66
C ARG A 22 -4.59 47.98 -12.40
N ARG A 23 -5.49 47.46 -13.23
CA ARG A 23 -5.97 46.08 -13.18
C ARG A 23 -4.79 45.19 -13.51
N ASN A 24 -4.15 44.63 -12.49
CA ASN A 24 -3.00 43.74 -12.64
C ASN A 24 -3.44 42.60 -13.55
N ARG A 25 -2.98 42.59 -14.80
CA ARG A 25 -3.29 41.55 -15.76
C ARG A 25 -2.46 40.33 -15.36
N PHE A 26 -2.88 39.65 -14.29
CA PHE A 26 -2.47 38.27 -14.03
C PHE A 26 -2.75 37.52 -15.32
N THR A 27 -1.70 37.32 -16.09
CA THR A 27 -1.81 36.88 -17.46
C THR A 27 -2.20 35.42 -17.36
N ALA A 28 -3.35 35.02 -17.91
CA ALA A 28 -3.91 33.67 -17.79
C ALA A 28 -2.88 32.55 -18.10
N LYS A 29 -1.82 32.89 -18.85
CA LYS A 29 -0.62 32.07 -19.09
C LYS A 29 0.08 31.62 -17.80
N HIS A 30 0.32 32.53 -16.84
CA HIS A 30 0.98 32.18 -15.57
C HIS A 30 0.11 31.29 -14.70
N LEU A 31 -1.21 31.50 -14.70
CA LEU A 31 -2.15 30.64 -13.99
C LEU A 31 -2.16 29.22 -14.57
N ARG A 32 -2.21 29.09 -15.90
CA ARG A 32 -2.12 27.78 -16.58
C ARG A 32 -0.81 27.07 -16.26
N LEU A 33 0.32 27.78 -16.29
CA LEU A 33 1.63 27.21 -15.96
C LEU A 33 1.69 26.72 -14.50
N ALA A 34 1.14 27.50 -13.56
CA ALA A 34 1.11 27.12 -12.15
C ALA A 34 0.26 25.86 -11.91
N VAL A 35 -0.88 25.72 -12.59
CA VAL A 35 -1.74 24.52 -12.49
C VAL A 35 -1.01 23.27 -13.00
N ILE A 36 -0.33 23.37 -14.15
CA ILE A 36 0.46 22.25 -14.70
C ILE A 36 1.58 21.87 -13.73
N PHE A 37 2.29 22.85 -13.18
CA PHE A 37 3.37 22.60 -12.24
C PHE A 37 2.87 21.91 -10.95
N ALA A 38 1.73 22.36 -10.40
CA ALA A 38 1.09 21.72 -9.25
C ALA A 38 0.70 20.26 -9.54
N PHE A 39 0.20 19.98 -10.75
CA PHE A 39 -0.14 18.62 -11.16
C PHE A 39 1.09 17.71 -11.27
N VAL A 40 2.18 18.21 -11.84
CA VAL A 40 3.45 17.46 -11.95
C VAL A 40 4.03 17.17 -10.56
N ILE A 41 4.03 18.14 -9.64
CA ILE A 41 4.46 17.92 -8.25
C ILE A 41 3.60 16.85 -7.59
N SER A 42 2.28 16.94 -7.72
CA SER A 42 1.34 15.94 -7.16
C SER A 42 1.60 14.54 -7.73
N LEU A 43 1.86 14.44 -9.03
CA LEU A 43 2.21 13.18 -9.68
C LEU A 43 3.51 12.60 -9.12
N ILE A 44 4.56 13.40 -8.98
CA ILE A 44 5.86 12.98 -8.44
C ILE A 44 5.69 12.48 -7.00
N ILE A 45 4.98 13.25 -6.16
CA ILE A 45 4.73 12.87 -4.76
C ILE A 45 3.97 11.54 -4.69
N ASN A 46 2.89 11.38 -5.47
CA ASN A 46 2.12 10.14 -5.49
C ASN A 46 2.94 8.95 -5.98
N ILE A 47 3.73 9.10 -7.06
CA ILE A 47 4.62 8.03 -7.55
C ILE A 47 5.66 7.67 -6.49
N TYR A 48 6.27 8.67 -5.84
CA TYR A 48 7.24 8.44 -4.78
C TYR A 48 6.63 7.65 -3.62
N TYR A 49 5.45 8.02 -3.14
CA TYR A 49 4.80 7.30 -2.04
C TYR A 49 4.30 5.91 -2.47
N PHE A 50 3.84 5.76 -3.71
CA PHE A 50 3.39 4.47 -4.25
C PHE A 50 4.55 3.48 -4.43
N THR A 51 5.73 3.97 -4.81
CA THR A 51 6.92 3.14 -5.07
C THR A 51 7.75 2.86 -3.83
N ARG A 52 7.48 3.53 -2.69
CA ARG A 52 8.16 3.22 -1.43
C ARG A 52 7.64 1.89 -0.86
N PRO A 53 8.48 0.85 -0.74
CA PRO A 53 8.09 -0.36 -0.05
C PRO A 53 7.82 -0.02 1.42
N GLN A 54 6.61 -0.33 1.90
CA GLN A 54 6.32 -0.32 3.32
C GLN A 54 7.24 -1.35 3.99
N ILE A 55 8.15 -0.89 4.83
CA ILE A 55 8.98 -1.76 5.67
C ILE A 55 8.01 -2.40 6.67
N GLN A 56 7.61 -3.65 6.41
CA GLN A 56 6.89 -4.43 7.41
C GLN A 56 7.89 -4.77 8.50
N GLU A 57 7.54 -4.43 9.75
CA GLU A 57 8.27 -4.91 10.91
C GLU A 57 8.33 -6.44 10.83
N THR A 58 9.53 -6.99 10.83
CA THR A 58 9.71 -8.44 10.85
C THR A 58 9.03 -8.98 12.12
N PRO A 59 8.21 -10.04 12.02
CA PRO A 59 7.62 -10.66 13.19
C PRO A 59 8.73 -11.00 14.17
N ARG A 60 8.61 -10.51 15.41
CA ARG A 60 9.54 -10.90 16.47
C ARG A 60 9.57 -12.43 16.51
N PRO A 61 10.76 -13.07 16.53
CA PRO A 61 10.84 -14.51 16.59
C PRO A 61 10.02 -14.98 17.79
N TYR A 62 9.00 -15.78 17.51
CA TYR A 62 8.15 -16.37 18.54
C TYR A 62 9.04 -17.27 19.39
N ILE A 63 9.44 -16.78 20.56
CA ILE A 63 10.13 -17.60 21.55
C ILE A 63 9.08 -18.54 22.11
N GLN A 64 9.03 -19.74 21.53
CA GLN A 64 8.17 -20.81 21.99
C GLN A 64 8.51 -21.11 23.47
N PRO A 65 7.55 -20.98 24.41
CA PRO A 65 7.81 -21.27 25.81
C PRO A 65 8.25 -22.73 25.90
N LYS A 66 9.43 -22.93 26.50
CA LYS A 66 10.10 -24.23 26.63
C LYS A 66 9.26 -25.12 27.56
N GLY A 67 8.23 -25.75 26.99
CA GLY A 67 7.37 -26.71 27.67
C GLY A 67 8.18 -27.89 28.20
N ALA A 68 7.76 -28.40 29.35
CA ALA A 68 8.47 -29.26 30.30
C ALA A 68 8.86 -30.68 29.82
N ASN A 69 9.06 -30.92 28.52
CA ASN A 69 9.41 -32.24 27.96
C ASN A 69 10.76 -32.22 27.20
N ALA A 70 11.75 -31.48 27.72
CA ALA A 70 13.08 -31.35 27.12
C ALA A 70 13.95 -32.64 27.13
N ARG A 71 13.39 -33.79 27.54
CA ARG A 71 14.15 -35.04 27.70
C ARG A 71 14.26 -35.89 26.42
N ASN A 72 13.42 -35.63 25.41
CA ASN A 72 13.44 -36.34 24.12
C ASN A 72 13.66 -35.39 22.93
N ARG A 73 14.38 -34.29 23.13
CA ARG A 73 14.74 -33.40 22.02
C ARG A 73 15.92 -34.05 21.29
N PRO A 74 15.83 -34.36 19.98
CA PRO A 74 17.01 -34.75 19.21
C PRO A 74 18.08 -33.67 19.39
N SER A 75 19.33 -34.05 19.70
CA SER A 75 20.44 -33.10 19.80
C SER A 75 20.50 -32.23 18.53
N PRO A 76 20.89 -30.94 18.62
CA PRO A 76 21.05 -30.05 17.46
C PRO A 76 21.88 -30.69 16.33
N ASP A 77 22.84 -31.54 16.71
CA ASP A 77 23.74 -32.28 15.81
C ASP A 77 23.01 -33.31 14.92
N SER A 78 21.82 -33.76 15.32
CA SER A 78 20.98 -34.70 14.55
C SER A 78 20.06 -34.02 13.52
N ILE A 79 19.89 -32.69 13.61
CA ILE A 79 19.14 -31.90 12.62
C ILE A 79 20.08 -31.40 11.51
N ALA A 80 21.32 -31.05 11.88
CA ALA A 80 22.37 -30.66 10.92
C ALA A 80 22.76 -31.78 9.94
N SER A 81 22.49 -33.04 10.28
CA SER A 81 22.85 -34.22 9.46
C SER A 81 21.81 -34.59 8.40
N ARG A 82 20.75 -33.79 8.22
CA ARG A 82 19.76 -33.93 7.13
C ARG A 82 19.59 -32.64 6.32
N GLU A 83 20.64 -31.82 6.22
CA GLU A 83 20.78 -31.00 5.01
C GLU A 83 20.99 -31.99 3.85
N HIS A 84 19.87 -32.42 3.27
CA HIS A 84 19.89 -33.01 1.94
C HIS A 84 20.59 -31.97 1.09
N ASP A 85 21.79 -32.29 0.60
CA ASP A 85 22.57 -31.46 -0.31
C ASP A 85 21.71 -31.28 -1.57
N PHE A 86 20.85 -30.27 -1.53
CA PHE A 86 19.84 -30.02 -2.53
C PHE A 86 20.55 -29.11 -3.51
N ASP A 87 20.94 -29.67 -4.66
CA ASP A 87 21.58 -28.90 -5.71
C ASP A 87 20.59 -27.84 -6.23
N HIS A 88 20.61 -26.68 -5.61
CA HIS A 88 19.82 -25.52 -6.00
C HIS A 88 20.20 -25.03 -7.41
N GLY A 89 21.38 -25.39 -7.93
CA GLY A 89 21.81 -25.09 -9.29
C GLY A 89 20.99 -25.80 -10.35
N SER A 90 20.31 -26.91 -10.00
CA SER A 90 19.42 -27.65 -10.89
C SER A 90 18.03 -27.04 -11.05
N LEU A 91 17.64 -26.11 -10.16
CA LEU A 91 16.35 -25.43 -10.19
C LEU A 91 16.39 -24.28 -11.21
N THR A 92 15.54 -24.34 -12.22
CA THR A 92 15.49 -23.33 -13.30
C THR A 92 14.22 -22.51 -13.29
N ASN A 93 13.16 -23.02 -12.66
CA ASN A 93 11.82 -22.45 -12.74
C ASN A 93 11.33 -22.04 -11.34
N LEU A 94 10.57 -20.96 -11.29
CA LEU A 94 10.00 -20.46 -10.04
C LEU A 94 8.47 -20.47 -10.12
N VAL A 95 7.83 -21.17 -9.20
CA VAL A 95 6.38 -21.18 -9.02
C VAL A 95 6.08 -20.36 -7.78
N VAL A 96 5.37 -19.24 -7.95
CA VAL A 96 4.98 -18.38 -6.84
C VAL A 96 3.48 -18.47 -6.64
N VAL A 97 3.05 -18.78 -5.43
CA VAL A 97 1.66 -18.68 -4.99
C VAL A 97 1.53 -17.39 -4.16
N PRO A 98 1.01 -16.30 -4.76
CA PRO A 98 0.81 -15.05 -4.05
C PRO A 98 -0.38 -15.17 -3.09
N GLY A 99 -0.23 -14.62 -1.88
CA GLY A 99 -1.27 -14.58 -0.87
C GLY A 99 -0.89 -13.62 0.25
N HIS A 100 -1.87 -13.16 1.02
CA HIS A 100 -1.64 -12.41 2.27
C HIS A 100 -2.34 -13.09 3.44
N ALA A 101 -2.67 -14.37 3.27
CA ALA A 101 -3.48 -15.14 4.20
C ALA A 101 -2.54 -16.05 5.00
N ILE A 102 -2.51 -15.85 6.32
CA ILE A 102 -1.67 -16.64 7.21
C ILE A 102 -2.54 -17.72 7.84
N TYR A 103 -2.15 -18.99 7.66
CA TYR A 103 -2.79 -20.10 8.34
C TYR A 103 -2.32 -20.17 9.80
N LEU A 104 -3.25 -20.11 10.75
CA LEU A 104 -2.97 -20.12 12.18
C LEU A 104 -2.92 -21.54 12.77
N GLY A 105 -3.62 -22.50 12.16
CA GLY A 105 -3.53 -23.92 12.54
C GLY A 105 -4.09 -24.28 13.92
N ASN A 106 -4.94 -23.43 14.52
CA ASN A 106 -5.41 -23.64 15.90
C ASN A 106 -6.20 -24.94 16.11
N GLN A 107 -6.99 -25.39 15.12
CA GLN A 107 -7.84 -26.58 15.23
C GLN A 107 -7.67 -27.55 14.05
N GLY A 108 -6.76 -27.27 13.10
CA GLY A 108 -6.45 -28.18 11.98
C GLY A 108 -7.53 -28.26 10.90
N ARG A 109 -8.42 -27.26 10.82
CA ARG A 109 -9.52 -27.13 9.84
C ARG A 109 -9.18 -26.01 8.85
N PRO A 110 -8.38 -26.27 7.81
CA PRO A 110 -7.95 -25.26 6.85
C PRO A 110 -9.10 -24.67 6.00
N MET A 111 -10.28 -25.28 6.02
CA MET A 111 -11.48 -24.72 5.37
C MET A 111 -12.26 -23.74 6.27
N ASP A 112 -11.91 -23.64 7.56
CA ASP A 112 -12.56 -22.76 8.53
C ASP A 112 -11.87 -21.38 8.52
N ASN A 113 -12.65 -20.32 8.28
CA ASN A 113 -12.14 -18.95 8.30
C ASN A 113 -11.52 -18.53 9.64
N ALA A 114 -11.96 -19.12 10.75
CA ALA A 114 -11.40 -18.81 12.06
C ALA A 114 -9.93 -19.25 12.21
N GLU A 115 -9.45 -20.14 11.34
CA GLU A 115 -8.06 -20.60 11.34
C GLU A 115 -7.14 -19.80 10.43
N TRP A 116 -7.64 -18.72 9.82
CA TRP A 116 -6.87 -17.88 8.94
C TRP A 116 -6.89 -16.43 9.41
N SER A 117 -5.71 -15.81 9.45
CA SER A 117 -5.61 -14.36 9.54
C SER A 117 -5.82 -13.78 8.14
N LEU A 118 -7.01 -13.25 7.89
CA LEU A 118 -7.45 -12.72 6.60
C LEU A 118 -7.71 -11.21 6.70
N LYS A 119 -7.38 -10.47 5.65
CA LYS A 119 -7.86 -9.07 5.53
C LYS A 119 -9.37 -9.05 5.29
N SER A 120 -10.02 -7.93 5.61
CA SER A 120 -11.48 -7.76 5.51
C SER A 120 -12.05 -8.13 4.15
N PHE A 121 -11.32 -7.85 3.05
CA PHE A 121 -11.72 -8.18 1.69
C PHE A 121 -11.49 -9.66 1.30
N GLN A 122 -10.73 -10.43 2.09
CA GLN A 122 -10.41 -11.84 1.84
C GLN A 122 -11.32 -12.81 2.60
N LYS A 123 -12.21 -12.29 3.45
CA LYS A 123 -13.05 -13.07 4.38
C LYS A 123 -14.00 -14.08 3.71
N HIS A 124 -14.14 -14.10 2.39
CA HIS A 124 -15.02 -15.06 1.71
C HIS A 124 -14.27 -16.00 0.77
N ASP A 125 -12.93 -15.97 0.74
CA ASP A 125 -12.17 -16.51 -0.38
C ASP A 125 -11.17 -17.63 -0.03
N ILE A 126 -11.39 -18.36 1.08
CA ILE A 126 -10.54 -19.51 1.46
C ILE A 126 -10.52 -20.58 0.38
N LYS A 127 -11.64 -20.79 -0.31
CA LYS A 127 -11.71 -21.72 -1.43
C LYS A 127 -10.73 -21.38 -2.54
N SER A 128 -10.60 -20.09 -2.88
CA SER A 128 -9.64 -19.62 -3.90
C SER A 128 -8.21 -19.72 -3.41
N ILE A 129 -7.94 -19.35 -2.15
CA ILE A 129 -6.61 -19.54 -1.54
C ILE A 129 -6.20 -21.02 -1.61
N MET A 130 -7.09 -21.94 -1.23
CA MET A 130 -6.84 -23.38 -1.33
C MET A 130 -6.66 -23.84 -2.77
N ALA A 131 -7.44 -23.31 -3.72
CA ALA A 131 -7.28 -23.62 -5.12
C ALA A 131 -5.91 -23.18 -5.65
N HIS A 132 -5.43 -21.99 -5.28
CA HIS A 132 -4.11 -21.49 -5.65
C HIS A 132 -2.98 -22.34 -5.04
N ILE A 133 -3.08 -22.69 -3.76
CA ILE A 133 -2.10 -23.58 -3.11
C ILE A 133 -2.08 -24.94 -3.81
N LYS A 134 -3.25 -25.55 -4.03
CA LYS A 134 -3.35 -26.85 -4.72
C LYS A 134 -2.75 -26.79 -6.11
N ARG A 135 -3.02 -25.72 -6.86
CA ARG A 135 -2.46 -25.54 -8.20
C ARG A 135 -0.96 -25.32 -8.18
N GLY A 136 -0.44 -24.51 -7.25
CA GLY A 136 1.00 -24.29 -7.08
C GLY A 136 1.75 -25.58 -6.77
N ILE A 137 1.21 -26.41 -5.86
CA ILE A 137 1.75 -27.74 -5.55
C ILE A 137 1.72 -28.64 -6.77
N GLN A 138 0.62 -28.65 -7.52
CA GLN A 138 0.52 -29.47 -8.72
C GLN A 138 1.58 -29.06 -9.76
N VAL A 139 1.68 -27.77 -10.07
CA VAL A 139 2.67 -27.26 -11.03
C VAL A 139 4.09 -27.59 -10.57
N ALA A 140 4.39 -27.42 -9.29
CA ALA A 140 5.71 -27.73 -8.76
C ALA A 140 6.01 -29.24 -8.74
N ASN A 141 4.99 -30.07 -8.57
CA ASN A 141 5.16 -31.52 -8.63
C ASN A 141 5.38 -32.02 -10.08
N ASP A 142 4.74 -31.37 -11.05
CA ASP A 142 4.86 -31.68 -12.47
C ASP A 142 6.23 -31.22 -13.03
N ASP A 143 6.82 -30.17 -12.46
CA ASP A 143 8.15 -29.66 -12.83
C ASP A 143 9.18 -29.84 -11.70
N LYS A 144 9.98 -30.90 -11.79
CA LYS A 144 11.02 -31.22 -10.78
C LYS A 144 12.17 -30.21 -10.72
N LYS A 145 12.30 -29.31 -11.70
CA LYS A 145 13.28 -28.22 -11.69
C LYS A 145 12.70 -26.92 -11.13
N SER A 146 11.49 -26.97 -10.57
CA SER A 146 10.84 -25.80 -10.03
C SER A 146 10.98 -25.65 -8.53
N LEU A 147 11.09 -24.41 -8.08
CA LEU A 147 10.98 -24.02 -6.68
C LEU A 147 9.59 -23.43 -6.43
N LEU A 148 8.86 -23.97 -5.46
CA LEU A 148 7.57 -23.42 -5.01
C LEU A 148 7.78 -22.47 -3.84
N ILE A 149 7.31 -21.24 -3.99
CA ILE A 149 7.32 -20.22 -2.94
C ILE A 149 5.90 -19.73 -2.65
N PHE A 150 5.56 -19.63 -1.36
CA PHE A 150 4.35 -18.96 -0.88
C PHE A 150 4.72 -17.57 -0.37
N SER A 151 4.05 -16.52 -0.87
CA SER A 151 4.39 -15.12 -0.59
C SER A 151 3.58 -14.50 0.57
N GLY A 152 3.01 -15.33 1.45
CA GLY A 152 2.04 -14.90 2.48
C GLY A 152 1.97 -15.80 3.69
#